data_AF-A0A8J3E0D6-F1
#
_entry.id   AF-A0A8J3E0D6-F1
#
_cell.length_a   1.000
_cell.length_b   1.000
_cell.length_c   1.000
_cell.angle_alpha   90.00
_cell.angle_beta   90.00
_cell.angle_gamma   90.00
#
_symmetry.space_group_name_H-M   'P 1'
#
loop_
_entity.id
_entity.type
_entity.pdbx_description
1 polymer ?
#
loop_
_entity_poly.entity_id
_entity_poly.type
_entity_poly.pdbx_seq_one_letter_code
_entity_poly.pdbx_strand_id
1 'polypeptide(L)' 'MALGMAIGVGLGAAVGAAVFDNAAIGIALGIALGAAVGTAASRRSRPEDETRE' A
#
# COMPACT_ATOMS: atom_id res chain seq x y z
N MET A 1 0.55 0.82 -8.64
CA MET A 1 1.04 0.03 -7.48
C MET A 1 1.85 0.85 -6.47
N ALA A 2 2.77 1.73 -6.89
CA ALA A 2 3.65 2.48 -6.00
C ALA A 2 2.94 3.35 -4.94
N LEU A 3 1.85 4.04 -5.30
CA LEU A 3 1.11 4.91 -4.38
C LEU A 3 0.46 4.13 -3.22
N GLY A 4 -0.10 2.94 -3.50
CA GLY A 4 -0.70 2.08 -2.47
C GLY A 4 0.33 1.56 -1.47
N MET A 5 1.54 1.24 -1.94
CA MET A 5 2.65 0.86 -1.07
C MET A 5 3.18 2.02 -0.24
N ALA A 6 3.36 3.20 -0.85
CA ALA A 6 3.84 4.39 -0.13
C ALA A 6 2.89 4.80 1.00
N ILE A 7 1.58 4.81 0.72
CA ILE A 7 0.55 5.12 1.72
C ILE A 7 0.46 3.99 2.75
N GLY A 8 0.45 2.73 2.31
CA GLY A 8 0.37 1.58 3.20
C GLY A 8 1.52 1.51 4.20
N VAL A 9 2.76 1.64 3.74
CA VAL A 9 3.95 1.59 4.60
C VAL A 9 4.04 2.82 5.50
N GLY A 10 3.82 4.02 4.95
CA GLY A 10 3.90 5.27 5.73
C GLY A 10 2.83 5.34 6.83
N LEU A 11 1.58 5.01 6.49
CA LEU A 11 0.47 4.98 7.46
C LEU A 11 0.62 3.81 8.43
N GLY A 12 0.99 2.63 7.93
CA GLY A 12 1.21 1.45 8.75
C GLY A 12 2.30 1.65 9.78
N ALA A 13 3.46 2.20 9.40
CA ALA A 13 4.54 2.51 10.33
C ALA A 13 4.12 3.50 11.41
N ALA A 14 3.41 4.57 11.03
CA ALA A 14 2.92 5.58 11.97
C ALA A 14 1.91 5.00 12.97
N VAL A 15 0.94 4.21 12.49
CA VAL A 15 -0.06 3.55 13.35
C VAL A 15 0.57 2.46 14.21
N GLY A 16 1.51 1.67 13.68
CA GLY A 16 2.21 0.64 14.46
C GLY A 16 3.04 1.19 15.59
N ALA A 17 3.77 2.27 15.31
CA ALA A 17 4.55 2.97 16.33
C ALA A 17 3.62 3.62 17.38
N ALA A 18 2.50 4.20 16.97
CA ALA A 18 1.59 4.90 17.89
C ALA A 18 0.68 3.98 18.72
N VAL A 19 0.26 2.84 18.18
CA VAL A 19 -0.73 1.95 18.82
C VAL A 19 -0.06 0.76 19.51
N PHE A 20 1.00 0.22 18.92
CA PHE A 20 1.63 -1.01 19.39
C PHE A 20 3.03 -0.77 19.99
N ASP A 21 3.48 0.50 20.06
CA ASP A 21 4.87 0.88 20.40
C ASP A 21 5.92 0.09 19.56
N ASN A 22 5.49 -0.43 18.42
CA ASN A 22 6.26 -1.37 17.62
C ASN A 22 5.98 -1.14 16.14
N ALA A 23 6.90 -0.41 15.52
CA ALA A 23 6.87 -0.10 14.10
C ALA A 23 6.85 -1.37 13.22
N ALA A 24 7.42 -2.50 13.67
CA ALA A 24 7.45 -3.73 12.89
C ALA A 24 6.05 -4.28 12.60
N ILE A 25 5.15 -4.25 13.59
CA ILE A 25 3.75 -4.69 13.44
C ILE A 25 3.01 -3.75 12.49
N GLY A 26 3.24 -2.44 12.64
CA GLY A 26 2.68 -1.42 11.76
C GLY A 26 3.10 -1.56 10.30
N ILE A 27 4.39 -1.78 10.06
CA ILE A 27 4.94 -1.95 8.71
C ILE A 27 4.38 -3.23 8.09
N ALA A 28 4.29 -4.35 8.83
CA ALA A 28 3.70 -5.59 8.32
C ALA A 28 2.23 -5.41 7.90
N LEU A 29 1.42 -4.77 8.76
CA LEU A 29 0.03 -4.41 8.45
C LEU A 29 -0.06 -3.43 7.27
N GLY A 30 0.81 -2.43 7.25
CA GLY A 30 0.90 -1.42 6.20
C GLY A 30 1.23 -1.99 4.84
N ILE A 31 2.16 -2.95 4.77
CA ILE A 31 2.49 -3.68 3.53
C ILE A 31 1.32 -4.56 3.10
N ALA A 32 0.69 -5.30 4.01
CA ALA A 32 -0.46 -6.16 3.69
C ALA A 32 -1.64 -5.35 3.13
N LEU A 33 -1.99 -4.24 3.78
CA LEU A 33 -3.06 -3.33 3.35
C LEU A 33 -2.68 -2.56 2.08
N GLY A 34 -1.45 -2.04 2.01
CA GLY A 34 -0.92 -1.33 0.84
C GLY A 34 -0.85 -2.21 -0.41
N ALA A 35 -0.52 -3.49 -0.25
CA ALA A 35 -0.56 -4.49 -1.31
C ALA A 35 -2.00 -4.86 -1.70
N ALA A 36 -2.90 -5.07 -0.73
CA ALA A 36 -4.31 -5.37 -1.00
C ALA A 36 -5.00 -4.21 -1.74
N VAL A 37 -4.83 -2.98 -1.27
CA VAL A 37 -5.37 -1.78 -1.92
C VAL A 37 -4.65 -1.50 -3.23
N GLY A 38 -3.32 -1.62 -3.28
CA GLY A 38 -2.54 -1.42 -4.48
C GLY A 38 -2.88 -2.40 -5.60
N THR A 39 -3.19 -3.66 -5.27
CA THR A 39 -3.62 -4.68 -6.23
C THR A 39 -5.10 -4.52 -6.60
N ALA A 40 -5.98 -4.19 -5.66
CA ALA A 40 -7.39 -3.90 -5.94
C ALA A 40 -7.57 -2.65 -6.81
N ALA A 41 -6.83 -1.58 -6.50
CA ALA A 41 -6.77 -0.37 -7.32
C ALA A 41 -6.10 -0.64 -8.67
N SER A 42 -5.03 -1.44 -8.74
CA SER A 42 -4.42 -1.83 -10.02
C SER A 42 -5.33 -2.72 -10.87
N ARG A 43 -6.23 -3.51 -10.28
CA ARG A 43 -7.27 -4.24 -11.02
C ARG A 43 -8.34 -3.31 -11.58
N ARG A 44 -8.64 -2.22 -10.88
CA ARG A 44 -9.59 -1.19 -11.32
C ARG A 44 -8.97 -0.23 -12.34
N SER A 45 -7.66 -0.04 -12.25
CA SER A 45 -6.81 0.66 -13.21
C SER A 45 -6.07 -0.35 -14.09
N ARG A 46 -6.81 -1.17 -14.83
CA ARG A 46 -6.41 -1.43 -16.22
C ARG A 46 -6.95 -0.26 -17.05
N PRO A 47 -6.29 0.92 -17.12
CA PRO A 47 -6.29 1.61 -18.39
C PRO A 47 -5.53 0.70 -19.35
N GLU A 48 -6.17 0.48 -20.47
CA GLU A 48 -5.58 0.06 -21.71
C GLU A 48 -4.33 0.90 -22.01
N ASP A 49 -3.17 0.50 -21.52
CA ASP A 49 -1.88 0.90 -22.10
C ASP A 49 -1.62 0.05 -23.36
N GLU A 50 -2.63 0.04 -24.24
CA GLU A 50 -2.61 -0.52 -25.59
C GLU A 50 -2.94 0.60 -26.58
N THR A 51 -2.14 1.68 -26.61
CA THR A 51 -2.01 2.53 -27.81
C THR A 51 -0.70 3.30 -27.74
N ARG A 52 0.35 2.71 -28.33
CA ARG A 52 1.06 3.17 -29.53
C ARG A 52 2.04 4.34 -29.34
N GLU A 53 3.26 4.02 -29.79
CA GLU A 53 4.16 4.81 -30.65
C GLU A 53 4.76 6.12 -30.13
#